data_AF-I6R4Z0-F1
#
_entry.id   AF-I6R4Z0-F1
#
_cell.length_a   1.000
_cell.length_b   1.000
_cell.length_c   1.000
_cell.angle_alpha   90.00
_cell.angle_beta   90.00
_cell.angle_gamma   90.00
#
_symmetry.space_group_name_H-M   'P 1'
#
loop_
_entity.id
_entity.type
_entity.pdbx_description
1 polymer ?
#
loop_
_entity_poly.entity_id
_entity_poly.type
_entity_poly.pdbx_seq_one_letter_code
_entity_poly.pdbx_strand_id
1 'polypeptide(L)'
;AEHELNCSTSVMRNIGSSHVDPYSALAGAAAALYGPLHGGANEAVLRMLAEIGSVSRIPDFIKRVKSGDGNVRLMGFGPPV
;
A
#
# COMPACT_ATOMS: atom_id res chain seq x y z
N ALA A 1 0.09 -0.04 17.49
CA ALA A 1 0.84 -0.82 16.49
C ALA A 1 1.74 0.16 15.75
N GLU A 2 3.01 -0.18 15.57
CA GLU A 2 4.06 0.66 14.98
C GLU A 2 4.78 -0.20 13.92
N HIS A 3 5.25 0.43 12.85
CA HIS A 3 5.96 -0.23 11.75
C HIS A 3 7.19 0.60 11.33
N GLU A 4 7.96 1.00 12.35
CA GLU A 4 9.23 1.71 12.26
C GLU A 4 9.19 2.95 11.32
N LEU A 5 10.14 3.08 10.39
CA LEU A 5 10.31 4.26 9.54
C LEU A 5 9.67 4.11 8.15
N ASN A 6 8.45 3.59 8.12
CA ASN A 6 7.64 3.59 6.90
C ASN A 6 7.34 5.02 6.40
N CYS A 7 6.77 5.12 5.19
CA CYS A 7 6.49 6.39 4.50
C CYS A 7 5.74 7.40 5.38
N SER A 8 4.62 7.00 6.00
CA SER A 8 3.81 7.91 6.83
C SER A 8 4.54 8.36 8.10
N THR A 9 5.31 7.47 8.74
CA THR A 9 6.12 7.84 9.92
C THR A 9 7.20 8.86 9.53
N SER A 10 7.86 8.66 8.39
CA SER A 10 8.88 9.59 7.87
C SER A 10 8.28 10.96 7.50
N VAL A 11 7.07 10.98 6.92
CA VAL A 11 6.34 12.22 6.63
C VAL A 11 5.98 12.96 7.91
N MET A 12 5.49 12.26 8.94
CA MET A 12 5.20 12.88 10.24
C MET A 12 6.44 13.56 10.84
N ARG A 13 7.59 12.88 10.81
CA ARG A 13 8.87 13.42 11.30
C ARG A 13 9.31 14.66 10.52
N ASN A 14 9.18 14.62 9.20
CA ASN A 14 9.60 15.74 8.34
C ASN A 14 8.72 16.98 8.58
N ILE A 15 7.39 16.81 8.59
CA ILE A 15 6.45 17.91 8.88
C ILE A 15 6.69 18.44 10.29
N GLY A 16 6.78 17.57 11.29
CA GLY A 16 7.01 17.95 12.70
C GLY A 16 8.31 18.71 12.94
N SER A 17 9.34 18.50 12.12
CA SER A 17 10.62 19.21 12.23
C SER A 17 10.51 20.73 12.03
N SER A 18 9.42 21.19 11.41
CA SER A 18 9.08 22.61 11.26
C SER A 18 8.46 23.24 12.52
N HIS A 19 8.28 22.48 13.61
CA HIS A 19 7.58 22.90 14.83
C HIS A 19 6.10 23.24 14.62
N VAL A 20 5.45 22.62 13.63
CA VAL A 20 3.99 22.70 13.45
C VAL A 20 3.25 21.95 14.57
N ASP A 21 1.99 22.29 14.78
CA ASP A 21 1.13 21.59 15.72
C ASP A 21 0.97 20.09 15.36
N PRO A 22 0.71 19.22 16.35
CA PRO A 22 0.65 17.77 16.14
C PRO A 22 -0.52 17.33 15.25
N TYR A 23 -1.61 18.10 15.16
CA TYR A 23 -2.76 17.73 14.31
C TYR A 23 -2.43 17.91 12.84
N SER A 24 -1.73 18.99 12.49
CA SER A 24 -1.23 19.20 11.12
C SER A 24 -0.21 18.14 10.70
N ALA A 25 0.72 17.78 11.60
CA ALA A 25 1.68 16.71 11.34
C ALA A 25 0.99 15.35 11.13
N LEU A 26 -0.02 15.04 11.95
CA LEU A 26 -0.84 13.84 11.82
C LEU A 26 -1.64 13.82 10.51
N ALA A 27 -2.24 14.95 10.10
CA ALA A 27 -3.00 15.03 8.86
C ALA A 27 -2.11 14.73 7.64
N GLY A 28 -0.89 15.26 7.60
CA GLY A 28 0.07 14.95 6.53
C GLY A 28 0.51 13.48 6.54
N ALA A 29 0.75 12.90 7.72
CA ALA A 29 1.07 11.48 7.86
C ALA A 29 -0.08 10.57 7.40
N ALA A 30 -1.32 10.93 7.73
CA ALA A 30 -2.51 10.20 7.31
C ALA A 30 -2.70 10.26 5.78
N ALA A 31 -2.45 11.41 5.15
CA ALA A 31 -2.46 11.53 3.69
C ALA A 31 -1.41 10.64 3.03
N ALA A 32 -0.19 10.57 3.60
CA ALA A 32 0.85 9.66 3.12
C ALA A 32 0.47 8.18 3.31
N LEU A 33 -0.18 7.83 4.42
CA LEU A 33 -0.70 6.48 4.66
C LEU A 33 -1.78 6.08 3.66
N TYR A 34 -2.69 6.98 3.31
CA TYR A 34 -3.79 6.69 2.39
C TYR A 34 -3.32 6.31 0.97
N GLY A 35 -2.11 6.69 0.57
CA GLY A 35 -1.59 6.41 -0.77
C GLY A 35 -1.70 4.93 -1.18
N PRO A 36 -1.96 4.64 -2.47
CA PRO A 36 -2.22 3.28 -2.96
C PRO A 36 -1.05 2.32 -2.80
N LEU A 37 0.17 2.84 -2.69
CA LEU A 37 1.39 2.06 -2.49
C LEU A 37 1.80 1.92 -1.02
N HIS A 38 1.01 2.49 -0.10
CA HIS A 38 1.20 2.36 1.35
C HIS A 38 -0.05 1.70 1.96
N GLY A 39 -0.85 2.41 2.75
CA GLY A 39 -2.06 1.88 3.38
C GLY A 39 -3.18 1.51 2.42
N GLY A 40 -3.21 2.09 1.21
CA GLY A 40 -4.17 1.73 0.17
C GLY A 40 -3.96 0.33 -0.43
N ALA A 41 -2.84 -0.33 -0.16
CA ALA A 41 -2.55 -1.67 -0.67
C ALA A 41 -3.59 -2.71 -0.24
N ASN A 42 -4.19 -2.56 0.96
CA ASN A 42 -5.23 -3.46 1.46
C ASN A 42 -6.49 -3.43 0.59
N GLU A 43 -6.92 -2.24 0.19
CA GLU A 43 -8.06 -2.09 -0.73
C GLU A 43 -7.75 -2.73 -2.08
N ALA A 44 -6.52 -2.56 -2.58
CA ALA A 44 -6.10 -3.15 -3.83
C ALA A 44 -6.09 -4.70 -3.77
N VAL A 45 -5.75 -5.30 -2.62
CA VAL A 45 -5.88 -6.76 -2.41
C VAL A 45 -7.34 -7.20 -2.53
N LEU A 46 -8.27 -6.48 -1.91
CA LEU A 46 -9.69 -6.82 -1.98
C LEU A 46 -10.24 -6.69 -3.42
N ARG A 47 -9.84 -5.63 -4.14
CA ARG A 47 -10.20 -5.44 -5.56
C ARG A 47 -9.64 -6.56 -6.44
N MET A 48 -8.39 -6.96 -6.21
CA MET A 48 -7.76 -8.08 -6.91
C MET A 48 -8.51 -9.40 -6.63
N LEU A 49 -8.86 -9.68 -5.37
CA LEU A 49 -9.62 -10.88 -5.02
C LEU A 49 -11.02 -10.88 -5.66
N ALA A 50 -11.67 -9.72 -5.75
CA ALA A 50 -12.95 -9.58 -6.45
C ALA A 50 -12.81 -9.82 -7.97
N GLU A 51 -11.72 -9.34 -8.60
CA GLU A 51 -11.42 -9.63 -10.02
C GLU A 51 -11.20 -11.13 -10.24
N ILE A 52 -10.46 -11.80 -9.35
CA ILE A 52 -10.24 -13.25 -9.40
C ILE A 52 -11.56 -14.00 -9.19
N GLY A 53 -12.39 -13.58 -8.22
CA GLY A 53 -13.74 -14.05 -7.91
C GLY A 53 -13.95 -15.52 -7.51
N SER A 54 -13.10 -16.47 -7.92
CA SER A 54 -13.18 -17.88 -7.49
C SER A 54 -11.80 -18.55 -7.42
N VAL A 55 -11.69 -19.57 -6.56
CA VAL A 55 -10.46 -20.36 -6.37
C VAL A 55 -10.02 -21.03 -7.67
N SER A 56 -10.95 -21.47 -8.50
CA SER A 56 -10.67 -22.09 -9.80
C SER A 56 -9.92 -21.18 -10.78
N ARG A 57 -10.00 -19.86 -10.62
CA ARG A 57 -9.33 -18.87 -11.49
C ARG A 57 -7.96 -18.42 -10.98
N ILE A 58 -7.52 -18.90 -9.81
CA ILE A 58 -6.20 -18.57 -9.25
C ILE A 58 -5.05 -19.00 -10.17
N PRO A 59 -5.01 -20.23 -10.74
CA PRO A 59 -3.89 -20.64 -11.58
C PRO A 59 -3.69 -19.72 -12.80
N ASP A 60 -4.78 -19.28 -13.43
CA ASP A 60 -4.74 -18.37 -14.58
C ASP A 60 -4.26 -16.98 -14.18
N PHE A 61 -4.73 -16.46 -13.03
CA PHE A 61 -4.27 -15.18 -12.50
C PHE A 61 -2.76 -15.20 -12.20
N ILE A 62 -2.27 -16.26 -11.55
CA ILE A 62 -0.85 -16.41 -11.25
C ILE A 62 -0.02 -16.52 -12.54
N LYS A 63 -0.53 -17.19 -13.58
CA LYS A 63 0.14 -17.25 -14.88
C LYS A 63 0.29 -15.85 -15.50
N ARG A 64 -0.75 -14.99 -15.41
CA ARG A 64 -0.71 -13.59 -15.86
C ARG A 64 0.29 -12.75 -15.07
N VAL A 65 0.31 -12.89 -13.74
CA VAL A 65 1.32 -12.19 -12.90
C VAL A 65 2.74 -12.59 -13.31
N LYS A 66 2.96 -13.88 -13.60
CA LYS A 66 4.28 -14.40 -13.97
C LYS A 66 4.69 -14.14 -15.42
N SER A 67 3.76 -13.78 -16.32
CA SER A 67 4.12 -13.48 -17.72
C SER A 67 4.97 -12.21 -17.86
N GLY A 68 5.06 -11.37 -16.81
CA GLY A 68 5.96 -10.23 -16.80
C GLY A 68 5.57 -9.11 -17.79
N ASP A 69 4.35 -9.14 -18.29
CA ASP A 69 3.80 -8.12 -19.19
C ASP A 69 3.52 -6.78 -18.49
N GLY A 70 3.71 -6.72 -17.16
CA GLY A 70 3.58 -5.53 -16.33
C GLY A 70 2.14 -5.10 -16.05
N ASN A 71 1.15 -5.74 -16.70
CA ASN A 71 -0.25 -5.35 -16.63
C ASN A 71 -0.95 -5.87 -15.37
N VAL A 72 -0.41 -6.94 -14.75
CA VAL A 72 -1.00 -7.57 -13.58
C VAL A 72 0.05 -7.73 -12.49
N ARG A 73 -0.21 -7.14 -11.33
CA ARG A 73 0.62 -7.29 -10.14
C ARG A 73 -0.11 -8.10 -9.08
N LEU A 74 0.65 -8.89 -8.34
CA LEU A 74 0.15 -9.57 -7.15
C LEU A 74 0.12 -8.57 -5.98
N MET A 75 -1.04 -7.97 -5.74
CA MET A 75 -1.22 -6.99 -4.67
C MET A 75 -1.01 -7.63 -3.29
N GLY A 76 -0.42 -6.90 -2.35
CA GLY A 76 -0.10 -7.39 -1.01
C GLY A 76 1.20 -8.19 -0.90
N PHE A 77 1.97 -8.33 -1.99
CA PHE A 77 3.26 -9.02 -2.02
C PHE A 77 4.39 -8.11 -2.48
N GLY A 78 5.59 -8.36 -1.95
CA GLY A 78 6.81 -7.62 -2.29
C GLY A 78 6.90 -6.16 -1.80
N PRO A 79 6.32 -5.74 -0.65
CA PRO A 79 6.63 -4.42 -0.11
C PRO A 79 8.13 -4.35 0.22
N PRO A 80 8.87 -3.33 -0.25
CA PRO A 80 10.16 -3.01 0.37
C PRO A 80 9.90 -2.60 1.82
N VAL A 81 10.65 -3.19 2.75
CA VAL A 81 10.66 -2.76 4.16
C VAL A 81 11.13 -1.32 4.29
#